data_AF-A0AB36PEU2-F1
#
_entry.id   AF-A0AB36PEU2-F1
#
_cell.length_a   1.000
_cell.length_b   1.000
_cell.length_c   1.000
_cell.angle_alpha   90.00
_cell.angle_beta   90.00
_cell.angle_gamma   90.00
#
_symmetry.space_group_name_H-M   'P 1'
#
loop_
_entity.id
_entity.type
_entity.pdbx_description
1 polymer ?
#
loop_
_entity_poly.entity_id
_entity_poly.type
_entity_poly.pdbx_seq_one_letter_code
_entity_poly.pdbx_strand_id
1 'polypeptide(L)' 'MQFQRPAWDGYLRVNALLADKLLPLLQDDDIIWIHDYHLLPFAHELRKRGVNNRIGFLVMTPTY' A
#
# COMPACT_ATOMS: atom_id res chain seq x y z
N MET A 1 -15.66 -9.64 17.40
CA MET A 1 -14.41 -9.47 16.63
C MET A 1 -13.63 -8.34 17.28
N GLN A 2 -12.51 -8.65 17.95
CA GLN A 2 -11.79 -7.66 18.75
C GLN A 2 -10.83 -6.89 17.82
N PHE A 3 -11.24 -5.71 17.36
CA PHE A 3 -10.34 -4.78 16.68
C PHE A 3 -9.31 -4.28 17.70
N GLN A 4 -8.15 -4.94 17.75
CA GLN A 4 -7.06 -4.48 18.58
C GLN A 4 -6.40 -3.29 17.88
N ARG A 5 -6.68 -2.07 18.37
CA ARG A 5 -6.10 -0.82 17.85
C ARG A 5 -4.58 -0.89 17.59
N PRO A 6 -3.76 -1.56 18.43
CA PRO A 6 -2.33 -1.71 18.15
C PRO A 6 -2.00 -2.47 16.85
N ALA A 7 -2.84 -3.42 16.45
CA ALA A 7 -2.67 -4.16 15.20
C ALA A 7 -2.96 -3.28 13.97
N TRP A 8 -3.94 -2.39 14.08
CA TRP A 8 -4.26 -1.41 13.04
C TRP A 8 -3.15 -0.38 12.84
N ASP A 9 -2.61 0.18 13.93
CA ASP A 9 -1.52 1.16 13.85
C ASP A 9 -0.23 0.52 13.28
N GLY A 10 0.05 -0.73 13.67
CA GLY A 10 1.15 -1.50 13.10
C GLY A 10 0.99 -1.74 11.60
N TYR A 11 -0.23 -2.09 11.17
CA TYR A 11 -0.58 -2.29 9.76
C TYR A 11 -0.36 -1.03 8.91
N LEU A 12 -0.82 0.13 9.39
CA LEU A 12 -0.57 1.41 8.73
C LEU A 12 0.91 1.76 8.69
N ARG A 13 1.64 1.56 9.80
CA ARG A 13 3.07 1.86 9.89
C ARG A 13 3.89 1.05 8.89
N VAL A 14 3.62 -0.24 8.75
CA VAL A 14 4.32 -1.09 7.79
C VAL A 14 4.06 -0.63 6.36
N ASN A 15 2.82 -0.30 6.00
CA ASN A 15 2.49 0.21 4.68
C ASN A 15 3.21 1.55 4.37
N ALA A 16 3.29 2.46 5.34
CA ALA A 16 4.04 3.71 5.20
C ALA A 16 5.55 3.45 5.00
N LEU A 17 6.15 2.55 5.79
CA LEU A 17 7.56 2.18 5.66
C LEU A 17 7.88 1.55 4.31
N LEU A 18 7.00 0.68 3.81
CA LEU A 18 7.17 0.11 2.47
C LEU A 18 7.14 1.22 1.40
N ALA A 19 6.28 2.23 1.56
CA ALA A 19 6.13 3.29 0.57
C ALA A 19 7.39 4.16 0.53
N ASP A 20 7.98 4.44 1.70
CA ASP A 20 9.27 5.13 1.83
C ASP A 20 10.41 4.36 1.15
N LYS A 21 10.38 3.02 1.22
CA LYS A 21 11.41 2.17 0.59
C LYS A 21 11.27 2.07 -0.92
N LEU A 22 10.04 2.12 -1.44
CA LEU A 22 9.78 2.07 -2.88
C LEU A 22 10.10 3.40 -3.57
N LEU A 23 9.82 4.53 -2.92
CA LEU A 23 9.94 5.87 -3.50
C LEU A 23 11.26 6.15 -4.27
N PRO A 24 12.47 5.86 -3.74
CA PRO A 24 13.71 6.14 -4.45
C PRO A 24 13.98 5.23 -5.66
N LEU A 25 13.17 4.18 -5.84
CA LEU A 25 13.31 3.21 -6.94
C LEU A 25 12.36 3.51 -8.11
N LEU A 26 11.38 4.39 -7.92
CA LEU A 26 10.36 4.69 -8.92
C LEU A 26 10.87 5.65 -9.99
N GLN A 27 10.50 5.35 -11.23
CA GLN A 27 10.59 6.25 -12.37
C GLN A 27 9.18 6.77 -12.72
N ASP A 28 9.10 7.91 -13.39
CA ASP A 28 7.82 8.60 -13.65
C ASP A 28 6.83 7.78 -14.48
N ASP A 29 7.31 6.87 -15.33
CA ASP A 29 6.51 6.05 -16.25
C ASP A 29 6.20 4.64 -15.72
N ASP A 30 6.72 4.28 -14.55
CA ASP A 30 6.49 2.97 -13.93
C ASP A 30 5.00 2.71 -13.69
N ILE A 31 4.61 1.45 -13.83
CA ILE A 31 3.30 0.94 -13.46
C ILE A 31 3.46 0.12 -12.18
N ILE A 32 2.80 0.57 -11.12
CA ILE A 32 2.85 -0.09 -9.82
C ILE A 32 1.69 -1.08 -9.76
N TRP A 33 1.99 -2.36 -9.54
CA TRP A 33 0.98 -3.39 -9.32
C TRP A 33 1.02 -3.88 -7.88
N ILE A 34 -0.04 -3.58 -7.13
CA ILE A 34 -0.19 -3.98 -5.74
C ILE A 34 -1.04 -5.26 -5.69
N HIS A 35 -0.52 -6.26 -4.98
CA HIS A 35 -1.18 -7.54 -4.82
C HIS A 35 -1.60 -7.76 -3.37
N ASP A 36 -2.81 -8.30 -3.20
CA ASP A 36 -3.37 -8.79 -1.94
C ASP A 36 -3.83 -7.70 -0.95
N TYR A 37 -4.75 -8.08 -0.06
CA TYR A 37 -5.42 -7.14 0.87
C TYR A 37 -4.50 -6.59 1.96
N HIS A 38 -3.37 -7.26 2.22
CA HIS A 38 -2.39 -6.79 3.19
C HIS A 38 -1.79 -5.42 2.86
N LEU A 39 -1.94 -4.96 1.61
CA LEU A 39 -1.40 -3.69 1.12
C LEU A 39 -2.48 -2.65 0.78
N LEU A 40 -3.69 -2.77 1.34
CA LEU A 40 -4.77 -1.81 1.08
C LEU A 40 -4.37 -0.34 1.35
N PRO A 41 -3.67 0.01 2.45
CA PRO A 41 -3.21 1.39 2.68
C PRO A 41 -2.03 1.80 1.82
N PHE A 42 -1.34 0.87 1.14
CA PHE A 42 -0.09 1.14 0.46
C PHE A 42 -0.25 2.17 -0.66
N ALA A 43 -1.29 2.03 -1.49
CA ALA A 43 -1.58 3.00 -2.56
C ALA A 43 -1.81 4.41 -2.00
N HIS A 44 -2.51 4.53 -0.87
CA HIS A 44 -2.76 5.80 -0.20
C HIS A 44 -1.47 6.43 0.32
N GLU A 45 -0.59 5.62 0.93
CA GLU A 45 0.71 6.08 1.41
C GLU A 45 1.63 6.54 0.27
N LEU A 46 1.56 5.91 -0.91
CA LEU A 46 2.26 6.38 -2.11
C LEU A 46 1.71 7.73 -2.59
N ARG A 47 0.38 7.91 -2.62
CA ARG A 47 -0.24 9.17 -3.04
C ARG A 47 0.10 10.34 -2.10
N LYS A 48 0.15 10.10 -0.78
CA LYS A 48 0.63 11.12 0.19
C LYS A 48 2.03 11.63 -0.11
N ARG A 49 2.88 10.81 -0.74
CA ARG A 49 4.27 11.12 -1.10
C ARG A 49 4.40 11.71 -2.51
N GLY A 50 3.29 12.01 -3.18
CA GLY A 50 3.30 12.62 -4.50
C GLY A 50 3.57 11.65 -5.65
N VAL A 51 3.57 10.33 -5.40
CA VAL A 51 3.65 9.32 -6.46
C VAL A 51 2.44 9.49 -7.37
N ASN A 52 2.66 9.78 -8.66
CA ASN A 52 1.60 9.95 -9.66
C ASN A 52 1.52 8.80 -10.67
N ASN A 53 2.39 7.78 -10.52
CA ASN A 53 2.39 6.56 -11.31
C ASN A 53 1.00 5.91 -11.39
N ARG A 54 0.74 5.20 -12.48
CA ARG A 54 -0.44 4.34 -12.60
C ARG A 54 -0.31 3.21 -11.57
N ILE A 55 -1.35 3.02 -10.76
CA ILE A 55 -1.39 1.98 -9.73
C ILE A 55 -2.56 1.04 -10.03
N GLY A 56 -2.27 -0.24 -10.23
CA GLY A 56 -3.25 -1.31 -10.27
C GLY A 56 -3.32 -2.05 -8.93
N PHE A 57 -4.50 -2.51 -8.55
CA PHE A 57 -4.72 -3.29 -7.32
C PHE A 57 -5.45 -4.59 -7.66
N LEU A 58 -4.91 -5.72 -7.19
CA LEU A 58 -5.50 -7.04 -7.39
C LEU A 58 -5.64 -7.76 -6.05
N VAL A 59 -6.87 -8.15 -5.71
CA VAL A 59 -7.16 -8.98 -4.53
C VAL A 59 -7.35 -10.42 -4.99
N MET A 60 -6.49 -11.31 -4.48
CA MET A 60 -6.57 -12.74 -4.80
C MET A 60 -7.52 -13.49 -3.87
N THR A 61 -7.80 -12.94 -2.69
CA THR A 61 -8.70 -13.54 -1.72
C THR A 61 -10.16 -13.20 -2.03
N PRO A 62 -11.06 -14.17 -1.89
CA PRO A 62 -12.45 -13.96 -2.18
C PRO A 62 -13.12 -13.03 -1.15
N THR A 63 -13.88 -12.06 -1.67
CA THR A 63 -14.82 -11.26 -0.89
C THR A 63 -16.18 -11.96 -0.93
N TYR A 64 -16.46 -12.82 0.06
CA TYR A 64 -17.83 -13.28 0.37
C TYR A 64 -18.26 -12.75 1.73
#